data_AF-A0A351MQ74-F1
#
_entry.id   AF-A0A351MQ74-F1
#
_cell.length_a   1.000
_cell.length_b   1.000
_cell.length_c   1.000
_cell.angle_alpha   90.00
_cell.angle_beta   90.00
_cell.angle_gamma   90.00
#
_symmetry.space_group_name_H-M   'P 1'
#
loop_
_entity.id
_entity.type
_entity.pdbx_description
1 polymer ?
#
loop_
_entity_poly.entity_id
_entity_poly.type
_entity_poly.pdbx_seq_one_letter_code
_entity_poly.pdbx_strand_id
1 'polypeptide(L)'
;GGVESMASAGVTYDLSPGEILAVVGESGSGKSVSALALTRLLPPEPACMITGSVQLQGRELVGLSETELTKVRGKQIAYIFQEPG
;
A
#
# COMPACT_ATOMS: atom_id res chain seq x y z
N GLY A 1 -11.69 24.73 0.70
CA GLY A 1 -10.61 24.38 -0.24
C GLY A 1 -9.61 23.57 0.53
N GLY A 2 -9.54 22.26 0.29
CA GLY A 2 -8.52 21.40 0.89
C GLY A 2 -7.24 21.53 0.08
N VAL A 3 -6.09 21.64 0.75
CA VAL A 3 -4.79 21.52 0.09
C VAL A 3 -4.51 20.03 -0.04
N GLU A 4 -4.49 19.53 -1.26
CA GLU A 4 -3.99 18.19 -1.54
C GLU A 4 -2.46 18.20 -1.41
N SER A 5 -1.90 17.13 -0.84
CA SER A 5 -0.46 16.97 -0.70
C SER A 5 -0.04 15.57 -1.13
N MET A 6 1.11 15.48 -1.79
CA MET A 6 1.66 14.22 -2.29
C MET A 6 2.51 13.57 -1.20
N ALA A 7 2.10 12.40 -0.71
CA ALA A 7 2.81 11.67 0.35
C ALA A 7 3.90 10.71 -0.17
N SER A 8 3.80 10.28 -1.42
CA SER A 8 4.81 9.47 -2.13
C SER A 8 4.64 9.62 -3.64
N ALA A 9 5.73 9.63 -4.41
CA ALA A 9 5.70 9.87 -5.85
C ALA A 9 6.50 8.83 -6.64
N GLY A 10 5.90 8.25 -7.68
CA GLY A 10 6.61 7.47 -8.71
C GLY A 10 7.38 6.25 -8.21
N VAL A 11 6.92 5.63 -7.11
CA VAL A 11 7.62 4.50 -6.48
C VAL A 11 7.23 3.20 -7.19
N THR A 12 8.22 2.37 -7.53
CA THR A 12 8.00 1.04 -8.14
C THR A 12 8.84 0.01 -7.39
N TYR A 13 8.21 -1.11 -7.06
CA TYR A 13 8.84 -2.27 -6.45
C TYR A 13 8.44 -3.51 -7.26
N ASP A 14 9.37 -4.44 -7.41
CA ASP A 14 9.11 -5.80 -7.86
C ASP A 14 9.62 -6.74 -6.77
N LEU A 15 8.84 -7.75 -6.42
CA LEU A 15 9.18 -8.70 -5.36
C LEU A 15 8.78 -10.11 -5.78
N SER A 16 9.77 -10.98 -5.93
CA SER A 16 9.57 -12.38 -6.28
C SER A 16 9.28 -13.25 -5.05
N PRO A 17 8.67 -14.44 -5.24
CA PRO A 17 8.46 -15.38 -4.16
C PRO A 17 9.76 -15.74 -3.44
N GLY A 18 9.76 -15.62 -2.11
CA GLY A 18 10.93 -15.91 -1.26
C GLY A 18 11.89 -14.73 -1.05
N GLU A 19 11.64 -13.59 -1.68
CA GLU A 19 12.45 -12.39 -1.47
C GLU A 19 11.98 -11.55 -0.29
N ILE A 20 12.91 -10.78 0.26
CA ILE A 20 12.67 -9.83 1.35
C ILE A 20 13.03 -8.44 0.84
N LEU A 21 12.06 -7.52 0.85
CA LEU A 21 12.27 -6.11 0.57
C LEU A 21 12.25 -5.30 1.87
N ALA A 22 13.32 -4.55 2.13
CA ALA A 22 13.39 -3.58 3.22
C ALA A 22 13.37 -2.15 2.65
N VAL A 23 12.36 -1.36 3.03
CA VAL A 23 12.27 0.06 2.66
C VAL A 23 12.77 0.92 3.82
N VAL A 24 13.87 1.65 3.60
CA VAL A 24 14.57 2.45 4.63
C VAL A 24 14.69 3.91 4.22
N GLY A 25 14.84 4.81 5.20
CA GLY A 25 14.89 6.26 4.98
C GLY A 25 14.41 7.06 6.19
N GLU A 26 14.55 8.38 6.13
CA GLU A 26 14.23 9.32 7.23
C GLU A 26 12.74 9.35 7.58
N SER A 27 12.40 9.79 8.80
CA SER A 27 10.99 9.99 9.18
C SER A 27 10.30 10.94 8.21
N GLY A 28 9.07 10.62 7.80
CA GLY A 28 8.31 11.41 6.83
C GLY A 28 8.62 11.13 5.34
N SER A 29 9.60 10.29 5.02
CA SER A 29 9.98 10.00 3.61
C SER A 29 8.97 9.15 2.81
N GLY A 30 7.78 8.87 3.35
CA GLY A 30 6.73 8.13 2.64
C GLY A 30 6.82 6.59 2.71
N LYS A 31 7.70 6.01 3.54
CA LYS A 31 7.86 4.54 3.67
C LYS A 31 6.58 3.82 4.09
N SER A 32 6.02 4.20 5.24
CA SER A 32 4.80 3.59 5.78
C SER A 32 3.61 3.82 4.84
N VAL A 33 3.53 5.02 4.24
CA VAL A 33 2.49 5.33 3.25
C VAL A 33 2.60 4.42 2.03
N SER A 34 3.81 4.22 1.50
CA SER A 34 4.05 3.31 0.37
C SER A 34 3.67 1.87 0.71
N ALA A 35 4.06 1.36 1.87
CA ALA A 35 3.72 0.01 2.32
C ALA A 35 2.21 -0.20 2.52
N LEU A 36 1.51 0.79 3.10
CA LEU A 36 0.06 0.78 3.28
C LEU A 36 -0.69 0.93 1.95
N ALA A 37 -0.15 1.69 1.00
CA ALA A 37 -0.72 1.83 -0.35
C ALA A 37 -0.71 0.48 -1.09
N LEU A 38 0.41 -0.25 -1.04
CA LEU A 38 0.54 -1.59 -1.65
C LEU A 38 -0.46 -2.59 -1.07
N THR A 39 -0.73 -2.51 0.24
CA THR A 39 -1.66 -3.43 0.92
C THR A 39 -3.10 -2.93 0.94
N ARG A 40 -3.38 -1.79 0.30
CA ARG A 40 -4.71 -1.15 0.25
C ARG A 40 -5.30 -0.96 1.66
N LEU A 41 -4.48 -0.45 2.57
CA LEU A 41 -4.82 -0.15 3.97
C LEU A 41 -4.86 1.36 4.27
N LEU A 42 -4.57 2.21 3.29
CA LEU A 42 -4.79 3.65 3.42
C LEU A 42 -6.30 3.98 3.46
N PRO A 43 -6.69 5.10 4.11
CA PRO A 43 -8.06 5.58 4.06
C PRO A 43 -8.57 5.68 2.61
N PRO A 44 -9.83 5.32 2.32
CA PRO A 44 -10.37 5.42 0.97
C PRO A 44 -10.57 6.88 0.54
N GLU A 45 -10.90 7.08 -0.73
CA GLU A 45 -11.29 8.39 -1.26
C GLU A 45 -12.48 8.99 -0.49
N PRO A 46 -12.51 10.32 -0.30
CA PRO A 46 -11.58 11.31 -0.85
C PRO A 46 -10.33 11.56 0.01
N ALA A 47 -10.17 10.86 1.14
CA ALA A 47 -9.08 11.15 2.10
C ALA A 47 -7.70 10.78 1.55
N CYS A 48 -7.61 9.70 0.77
CA CYS A 48 -6.40 9.32 0.05
C CYS A 48 -6.75 8.75 -1.33
N MET A 49 -6.03 9.20 -2.35
CA MET A 49 -6.12 8.67 -3.70
C MET A 49 -4.84 7.89 -4.00
N ILE A 50 -4.99 6.66 -4.48
CA ILE A 50 -3.88 5.81 -4.92
C ILE A 50 -3.97 5.71 -6.44
N THR A 51 -2.95 6.21 -7.13
CA THR A 51 -2.80 6.09 -8.58
C THR A 51 -1.71 5.09 -8.92
N GLY A 52 -1.85 4.40 -10.06
CA GLY A 52 -0.89 3.37 -10.50
C GLY A 52 -1.49 1.97 -10.43
N SER A 53 -0.63 0.96 -10.32
CA SER A 53 -1.00 -0.47 -10.34
C SER A 53 -0.35 -1.19 -9.17
N VAL A 54 -1.09 -2.11 -8.57
CA VAL A 54 -0.57 -3.04 -7.57
C VAL A 54 -1.03 -4.43 -7.94
N GLN A 55 -0.10 -5.29 -8.34
CA GLN A 55 -0.39 -6.66 -8.75
C GLN A 55 0.14 -7.66 -7.75
N LEU A 56 -0.75 -8.52 -7.25
CA LEU A 56 -0.37 -9.67 -6.44
C LEU A 56 -0.59 -10.95 -7.25
N GLN A 57 0.47 -11.68 -7.56
CA GLN A 57 0.41 -12.90 -8.37
C GLN A 57 -0.36 -12.70 -9.69
N GLY A 58 -0.13 -11.55 -10.35
CA GLY A 58 -0.79 -11.16 -11.60
C GLY A 58 -2.22 -10.61 -11.46
N ARG A 59 -2.77 -10.55 -10.24
CA ARG A 59 -4.08 -9.94 -9.98
C ARG A 59 -3.92 -8.47 -9.62
N GLU A 60 -4.53 -7.59 -10.41
CA GLU A 60 -4.66 -6.16 -10.08
C GLU A 60 -5.53 -5.96 -8.83
N LEU A 61 -5.03 -5.13 -7.90
CA LEU A 61 -5.69 -4.81 -6.63
C LEU A 61 -6.29 -3.40 -6.63
N VAL A 62 -5.75 -2.46 -7.41
CA VAL A 62 -6.30 -1.11 -7.51
C VAL A 62 -7.65 -1.19 -8.23
N GLY A 63 -8.67 -0.55 -7.65
CA GLY A 63 -10.05 -0.59 -8.16
C GLY A 63 -10.88 -1.79 -7.71
N LEU A 64 -10.31 -2.75 -6.97
CA LEU A 64 -11.12 -3.79 -6.33
C LEU A 64 -12.05 -3.19 -5.26
N SER A 65 -13.22 -3.80 -5.10
CA SER A 65 -14.15 -3.48 -4.01
C SER A 65 -13.58 -3.91 -2.66
N GLU A 66 -14.07 -3.29 -1.59
CA GLU A 66 -13.61 -3.60 -0.23
C GLU A 66 -13.85 -5.08 0.15
N THR A 67 -14.93 -5.68 -0.33
CA THR A 67 -15.21 -7.11 -0.14
C THR A 67 -14.16 -8.00 -0.81
N GLU A 68 -13.70 -7.64 -2.01
CA GLU A 68 -12.65 -8.37 -2.71
C GLU A 68 -11.28 -8.19 -2.05
N LEU A 69 -10.95 -6.95 -1.64
CA LEU A 69 -9.73 -6.66 -0.89
C LEU A 69 -9.69 -7.40 0.45
N THR A 70 -10.82 -7.52 1.14
CA THR A 70 -10.92 -8.28 2.39
C THR A 70 -10.59 -9.76 2.18
N LYS A 71 -11.03 -10.37 1.08
CA LYS A 71 -10.67 -11.77 0.76
C LYS A 71 -9.18 -11.92 0.45
N VAL A 72 -8.57 -10.95 -0.23
CA VAL A 72 -7.12 -10.96 -0.53
C VAL A 72 -6.32 -10.83 0.76
N ARG A 73 -6.61 -9.82 1.59
CA ARG A 73 -5.94 -9.58 2.87
C ARG A 73 -6.14 -10.74 3.85
N GLY A 74 -7.33 -11.35 3.90
CA GLY A 74 -7.58 -12.48 4.81
C GLY A 74 -6.88 -13.79 4.45
N LYS A 75 -6.37 -13.94 3.22
CA LYS A 75 -5.82 -15.22 2.71
C LYS A 75 -4.40 -15.16 2.19
N GLN A 76 -3.95 -14.01 1.68
CA GLN A 76 -2.69 -13.89 0.93
C GLN A 76 -1.74 -12.83 1.48
N ILE A 77 -2.24 -11.84 2.22
CA ILE A 77 -1.41 -10.75 2.76
C ILE A 77 -1.64 -10.65 4.27
N ALA A 78 -0.62 -10.96 5.06
CA ALA A 78 -0.61 -10.62 6.49
C ALA A 78 0.04 -9.25 6.66
N TYR A 79 -0.54 -8.41 7.52
CA TYR A 79 0.07 -7.15 7.93
C TYR A 79 0.35 -7.19 9.42
N ILE A 80 1.61 -6.95 9.79
CA ILE A 80 2.04 -6.79 11.18
C ILE A 80 2.23 -5.30 11.40
N PHE A 81 1.35 -4.72 12.20
CA PHE A 81 1.46 -3.31 12.55
C PHE A 81 2.66 -3.09 13.46
N GLN A 82 3.35 -1.96 13.26
CA GLN A 82 4.29 -1.48 14.28
C GLN A 82 3.49 -1.23 15.55
N GLU A 83 3.96 -1.72 16.69
CA GLU A 83 3.35 -1.34 17.97
C GLU A 83 3.47 0.18 18.15
N PRO A 84 2.39 0.87 18.53
CA PRO A 84 2.52 2.22 19.03
C PRO A 84 3.22 2.12 20.39
N GLY A 85 4.42 2.69 20.47
CA GLY A 85 5.00 3.09 21.76
C GLY A 85 4.23 4.27 22.34
#